data_AF-A0A7Y2HJM6-F1
#
_entry.id   AF-A0A7Y2HJM6-F1
#
_cell.length_a   1.000
_cell.length_b   1.000
_cell.length_c   1.000
_cell.angle_alpha   90.00
_cell.angle_beta   90.00
_cell.angle_gamma   90.00
#
_symmetry.space_group_name_H-M   'P 1'
#
loop_
_entity.id
_entity.type
_entity.pdbx_description
1 polymer ?
#
loop_
_entity_poly.entity_id
_entity_poly.type
_entity_poly.pdbx_seq_one_letter_code
_entity_poly.pdbx_strand_id
1 'polypeptide(L)' 'MKKQGKEYTSAYICPMHCEGSGSSEEGTCPVCGMDYVINEDHKSDGHKHDHSDHDGHNH' A
#
# COMPACT_ATOMS: atom_id res chain seq x y z
N MET A 1 8.45 14.77 -6.21
CA MET A 1 8.49 14.59 -4.73
C MET A 1 8.49 13.10 -4.47
N LYS A 2 9.59 12.55 -3.92
CA LYS A 2 9.76 11.09 -3.82
C LYS A 2 9.09 10.60 -2.54
N LYS A 3 7.95 9.91 -2.66
CA LYS A 3 7.29 9.21 -1.55
C LYS A 3 8.14 8.00 -1.15
N GLN A 4 9.25 8.24 -0.44
CA GLN A 4 10.18 7.21 0.07
C GLN A 4 10.11 7.10 1.61
N GLY A 5 8.95 7.43 2.19
CA GLY A 5 8.74 7.25 3.61
C GLY A 5 8.56 5.77 3.95
N LYS A 6 8.93 5.39 5.18
CA LYS A 6 8.67 4.06 5.74
C LYS A 6 7.20 3.64 5.60
N GLU A 7 6.28 4.58 5.52
CA GLU A 7 4.85 4.36 5.29
C GLU A 7 4.49 3.84 3.88
N TYR A 8 5.44 3.81 2.94
CA TYR A 8 5.26 3.24 1.59
C TYR A 8 6.29 2.17 1.25
N THR A 9 7.40 2.09 1.98
CA THR A 9 8.53 1.20 1.66
C THR A 9 8.84 0.18 2.75
N SER A 10 7.98 0.02 3.77
CA SER A 10 8.15 -1.05 4.78
C SER A 10 7.28 -2.26 4.45
N ALA A 11 7.63 -3.43 4.99
CA ALA A 11 6.84 -4.66 4.82
C ALA A 11 5.41 -4.54 5.38
N TYR A 12 5.26 -3.78 6.45
CA TYR A 12 3.98 -3.44 7.08
C TYR A 12 3.82 -1.92 7.12
N ILE A 13 2.70 -1.41 6.61
CA ILE A 13 2.40 0.03 6.51
C ILE A 13 1.08 0.35 7.19
N CYS A 14 0.90 1.61 7.62
CA CYS A 14 -0.40 2.04 8.13
C CYS A 14 -1.38 2.19 6.97
N PRO A 15 -2.62 1.68 7.06
CA PRO A 15 -3.63 1.86 6.01
C PRO A 15 -3.99 3.34 5.77
N MET A 16 -3.73 4.22 6.75
CA MET A 16 -3.91 5.67 6.63
C MET A 16 -2.68 6.39 6.06
N HIS A 17 -1.57 5.68 5.82
CA HIS A 17 -0.27 6.23 5.42
C HIS A 17 0.15 7.43 6.27
N CYS A 18 0.15 7.27 7.59
CA CYS A 18 0.64 8.32 8.48
C CYS A 18 2.15 8.54 8.26
N GLU A 19 2.60 9.79 8.42
CA GLU A 19 4.03 10.09 8.24
C GLU A 19 4.87 9.27 9.21
N GLY A 20 5.80 8.49 8.67
CA GLY A 20 6.64 7.65 9.50
C GLY A 20 5.93 6.44 10.11
N SER A 21 4.80 5.97 9.56
CA SER A 21 4.12 4.76 10.01
C SER A 21 4.43 3.56 9.10
N GLY A 22 5.49 2.83 9.46
CA GLY A 22 5.98 1.68 8.72
C GLY A 22 6.83 0.80 9.63
N SER A 23 6.74 -0.51 9.44
CA SER A 23 7.39 -1.52 10.27
C SER A 23 7.84 -2.69 9.40
N SER A 24 8.93 -3.35 9.79
CA SER A 24 9.33 -4.63 9.19
C SER A 24 8.57 -5.81 9.79
N GLU A 25 7.89 -5.59 10.92
CA GLU A 25 7.17 -6.59 11.69
C GLU A 25 5.70 -6.17 11.85
N GLU A 26 4.83 -7.16 12.09
CA GLU A 26 3.43 -6.94 12.45
C GLU A 26 3.30 -6.14 13.76
N GLY A 27 2.26 -5.32 13.86
CA GLY A 27 2.05 -4.48 15.04
C GLY A 27 1.06 -3.36 14.75
N THR A 28 1.08 -2.34 15.60
CA THR A 28 0.10 -1.26 15.57
C THR A 28 0.78 0.09 15.31
N CYS A 29 0.15 0.93 14.50
CA CYS A 29 0.63 2.27 14.16
C CYS A 29 0.66 3.16 15.42
N PRO A 30 1.81 3.74 15.80
CA PRO A 30 1.92 4.59 16.99
C PRO A 30 1.27 5.97 16.81
N VAL A 31 0.90 6.33 15.57
CA VAL A 31 0.29 7.63 15.25
C VAL A 31 -1.23 7.56 15.42
N CYS A 32 -1.87 6.54 14.86
CA CYS A 32 -3.33 6.41 14.86
C CYS A 32 -3.87 5.24 15.69
N GLY A 33 -3.01 4.32 16.14
CA GLY A 33 -3.41 3.16 16.94
C GLY A 33 -4.09 2.03 16.15
N MET A 34 -4.06 2.08 14.80
CA MET A 34 -4.60 1.00 13.95
C MET A 34 -3.53 -0.05 13.63
N ASP A 35 -3.94 -1.29 13.41
CA ASP A 35 -3.04 -2.36 13.01
C ASP A 35 -2.41 -2.10 11.64
N TYR A 36 -1.13 -2.44 11.51
CA TYR A 36 -0.43 -2.35 10.24
C TYR A 36 -0.92 -3.40 9.25
N VAL A 37 -0.94 -3.04 7.98
CA VAL A 37 -1.30 -3.92 6.87
C VAL A 37 -0.06 -4.29 6.06
N ILE A 38 -0.06 -5.47 5.45
CA ILE A 38 1.03 -5.90 4.58
C ILE A 38 1.11 -4.96 3.39
N ASN A 39 2.30 -4.43 3.14
CA ASN A 39 2.56 -3.63 1.96
C ASN A 39 2.76 -4.54 0.75
N GLU A 40 1.79 -4.52 -0.16
CA GLU A 40 1.85 -5.31 -1.39
C GLU A 40 2.96 -4.83 -2.34
N ASP A 41 3.33 -3.55 -2.31
CA ASP A 41 4.45 -3.00 -3.09
C ASP A 41 5.81 -3.54 -2.62
N HIS A 42 5.88 -3.97 -1.35
CA HIS A 42 7.08 -4.60 -0.77
C HIS A 42 7.28 -6.04 -1.24
N LYS A 43 6.29 -6.63 -1.91
CA LYS A 43 6.44 -7.88 -2.65
C LYS A 43 6.51 -7.53 -4.13
N SER A 44 7.73 -7.52 -4.65
CA SER A 44 7.95 -7.74 -6.07
C SER A 44 7.15 -8.99 -6.48
N ASP A 45 6.57 -8.94 -7.68
CA ASP A 45 5.86 -10.03 -8.37
C ASP A 45 4.32 -10.06 -8.23
N GLY A 46 3.68 -9.11 -8.93
CA GLY A 46 2.90 -9.48 -10.11
C GLY A 46 1.40 -9.72 -9.93
N HIS A 47 0.62 -8.65 -10.04
CA HIS A 47 -0.70 -8.76 -10.68
C HIS A 47 -0.86 -7.71 -11.78
N LYS A 48 -0.55 -8.14 -13.01
CA LYS A 48 -1.03 -7.47 -14.23
C LYS A 48 -2.56 -7.55 -14.21
N HIS A 49 -3.23 -6.41 -14.13
CA HIS A 49 -4.64 -6.32 -14.48
C HIS A 49 -4.73 -6.26 -16.01
N ASP A 50 -4.51 -7.41 -16.67
CA ASP A 50 -4.71 -7.54 -18.11
C ASP A 50 -6.17 -7.96 -18.39
N HIS A 51 -6.89 -7.01 -18.99
CA HIS A 51 -8.06 -7.11 -19.87
C HIS A 51 -9.18 -8.12 -19.56
N SER A 52 -10.37 -7.57 -19.25
CA SER A 52 -11.62 -7.80 -20.01
C SER A 52 -12.76 -7.02 -19.38
N ASP A 53 -13.20 -5.93 -20.01
CA ASP A 53 -14.62 -5.62 -20.25
C ASP A 53 -14.74 -4.35 -21.12
N HIS A 54 -14.94 -4.60 -22.42
CA HIS A 54 -15.48 -3.64 -23.38
C HIS A 54 -16.98 -3.50 -23.12
N ASP A 55 -17.52 -2.30 -22.91
CA ASP A 55 -18.73 -1.82 -23.62
C ASP A 55 -19.02 -0.33 -23.32
N GLY A 56 -19.35 0.46 -24.36
CA GLY A 56 -20.13 1.69 -24.19
C GLY A 56 -19.51 3.02 -24.62
N HIS A 57 -19.00 3.15 -25.85
CA HIS A 57 -18.91 4.45 -26.50
C HIS A 57 -20.22 4.74 -27.25
N ASN A 58 -21.06 5.62 -26.70
CA ASN A 58 -22.20 6.19 -27.40
C ASN A 58 -21.79 7.55 -28.00
N HIS A 59 -22.01 7.72 -29.30
CA HIS A 59 -21.81 8.96 -30.05
C HIS A 59 -23.00 9.89 -29.85
#